data_AF-A0A972D4B0-F1
#
_entry.id   AF-A0A972D4B0-F1
#
_cell.length_a   1.000
_cell.length_b   1.000
_cell.length_c   1.000
_cell.angle_alpha   90.00
_cell.angle_beta   90.00
_cell.angle_gamma   90.00
#
_symmetry.space_group_name_H-M   'P 1'
#
loop_
_entity.id
_entity.type
_entity.pdbx_description
1 polymer ?
#
loop_
_entity_poly.entity_id
_entity_poly.type
_entity_poly.pdbx_seq_one_letter_code
_entity_poly.pdbx_strand_id
1 'polypeptide(L)' 'PSSESIKAAGDAINGWDPSGGALFFWNPSKPVSRWIWSRRIITRIGKHVFGL' A
#
# COMPACT_ATOMS: atom_id res chain seq x y z
N PRO A 1 0.54 -4.04 -18.85
CA PRO A 1 -0.42 -4.29 -17.74
C PRO A 1 -0.95 -5.73 -17.79
N SER A 2 -0.95 -6.44 -16.65
CA SER A 2 -1.60 -7.75 -16.54
C SER A 2 -3.11 -7.56 -16.37
N SER A 3 -3.91 -8.56 -16.78
CA SER A 3 -5.36 -8.54 -16.56
C SER A 3 -5.72 -8.28 -15.09
N GLU A 4 -4.96 -8.88 -14.17
CA GLU A 4 -5.09 -8.68 -12.73
C GLU A 4 -4.86 -7.22 -12.31
N SER A 5 -3.83 -6.56 -12.86
CA SER A 5 -3.55 -5.14 -12.55
C SER A 5 -4.66 -4.20 -13.04
N ILE A 6 -5.30 -4.53 -14.18
CA ILE A 6 -6.42 -3.76 -14.72
C ILE A 6 -7.65 -3.93 -13.82
N LYS A 7 -7.94 -5.17 -13.41
CA LYS A 7 -9.05 -5.47 -12.49
C LYS A 7 -8.86 -4.77 -11.15
N ALA A 8 -7.66 -4.84 -10.57
CA ALA A 8 -7.36 -4.18 -9.30
C ALA A 8 -7.55 -2.65 -9.38
N ALA A 9 -7.19 -2.02 -10.50
CA ALA A 9 -7.45 -0.60 -10.71
C ALA A 9 -8.96 -0.30 -10.77
N GLY A 10 -9.74 -1.15 -11.45
CA GLY A 10 -11.20 -1.05 -11.48
C GLY A 10 -11.83 -1.19 -10.09
N ASP A 11 -11.40 -2.18 -9.32
CA ASP A 11 -11.86 -2.41 -7.94
C ASP A 11 -11.57 -1.21 -7.03
N ALA A 12 -10.39 -0.60 -7.16
CA ALA A 12 -10.04 0.62 -6.43
C ALA A 12 -10.92 1.82 -6.79
N ILE A 13 -11.23 2.01 -8.09
CA ILE A 13 -12.17 3.06 -8.55
C ILE A 13 -13.57 2.82 -7.98
N ASN A 14 -13.99 1.56 -7.86
CA ASN A 14 -15.27 1.18 -7.26
C ASN A 14 -15.30 1.33 -5.73
N GLY A 15 -14.24 1.84 -5.11
CA GLY A 15 -14.17 2.14 -3.68
C GLY A 15 -13.64 1.00 -2.81
N TRP A 16 -13.11 -0.07 -3.41
CA TRP A 16 -12.43 -1.11 -2.64
C TRP A 16 -11.02 -0.64 -2.25
N ASP A 17 -10.88 -0.20 -0.99
CA ASP A 17 -9.59 0.14 -0.41
C ASP A 17 -9.19 -0.83 0.74
N PRO A 18 -8.36 -1.86 0.45
CA PRO A 18 -7.84 -2.75 1.48
C PRO A 18 -6.72 -2.12 2.33
N SER A 19 -6.21 -0.94 1.96
CA SER A 19 -5.15 -0.23 2.68
C SER A 19 -5.67 0.59 3.86
N GLY A 20 -6.99 0.81 3.94
CA GLY A 20 -7.63 1.55 5.03
C GLY A 20 -7.33 3.05 5.00
N GLY A 21 -7.24 3.65 3.82
CA GLY A 21 -6.95 5.06 3.61
C GLY A 21 -5.46 5.40 3.67
N ALA A 22 -4.57 4.46 3.36
CA ALA A 22 -3.14 4.70 3.43
C ALA A 22 -2.68 5.70 2.36
N LEU A 23 -1.76 6.59 2.75
CA LEU A 23 -1.13 7.56 1.85
C LEU A 23 0.28 7.13 1.44
N PHE A 24 0.91 6.30 2.26
CA PHE A 24 2.27 5.81 2.04
C PHE A 24 2.30 4.29 2.07
N PHE A 25 3.21 3.72 1.27
CA PHE A 25 3.56 2.31 1.36
C PHE A 25 5.07 2.10 1.17
N TRP A 26 5.63 1.09 1.81
CA TRP A 26 7.05 0.75 1.66
C TRP A 26 7.32 -0.74 1.86
N ASN A 27 8.42 -1.23 1.29
CA ASN A 27 8.88 -2.60 1.51
C ASN A 27 9.93 -2.61 2.65
N PRO A 28 9.64 -3.25 3.79
CA PRO A 28 10.54 -3.25 4.95
C PRO A 28 11.84 -4.04 4.71
N SER A 29 11.88 -4.90 3.68
CA SER A 29 13.07 -5.64 3.28
C SER A 29 14.02 -4.84 2.38
N LYS A 30 13.64 -3.62 1.97
CA LYS A 30 14.50 -2.73 1.18
C LYS A 30 14.94 -1.53 2.02
N PRO A 31 16.10 -0.91 1.70
CA PRO A 31 16.47 0.36 2.30
C PRO A 31 15.39 1.40 2.02
N VAL A 32 14.81 1.95 3.07
CA VAL A 32 13.78 2.98 3.01
C VAL A 32 14.20 4.14 3.91
N SER A 33 13.72 5.33 3.61
CA SER A 33 14.09 6.50 4.41
C SER A 33 13.60 6.36 5.85
N ARG A 34 14.45 6.72 6.82
CA ARG A 34 14.13 6.56 8.26
C ARG A 34 12.83 7.26 8.67
N TRP A 35 12.45 8.35 8.02
CA TRP A 35 11.21 9.07 8.30
C TRP A 35 9.95 8.23 8.02
N ILE A 36 10.01 7.23 7.11
CA ILE A 36 8.82 6.43 6.79
C ILE A 36 8.34 5.62 8.00
N TRP A 37 9.26 5.26 8.89
CA TRP A 37 8.96 4.51 10.11
C TRP A 37 8.34 5.38 11.22
N SER A 38 8.35 6.71 11.07
CA SER A 38 7.59 7.60 11.94
C SER A 38 6.14 7.77 11.49
N ARG A 39 5.76 7.22 10.32
CA ARG A 39 4.38 7.23 9.82
C ARG A 39 3.54 6.21 10.57
N ARG A 40 2.24 6.47 10.66
CA ARG A 40 1.32 5.56 11.36
C ARG A 40 1.06 4.35 10.47
N ILE A 41 1.61 3.20 10.84
CA ILE A 41 1.37 1.94 10.13
C ILE A 41 -0.11 1.55 10.30
N ILE A 42 -0.81 1.35 9.18
CA ILE A 42 -2.20 0.89 9.15
C ILE A 42 -2.23 -0.64 9.03
N THR A 43 -1.59 -1.18 7.99
CA THR A 43 -1.64 -2.62 7.70
C THR A 43 -0.44 -3.06 6.86
N ARG A 44 -0.30 -4.37 6.65
CA ARG A 44 0.69 -4.97 5.76
C ARG A 44 -0.01 -5.91 4.80
N ILE A 45 0.17 -5.66 3.50
CA ILE A 45 -0.39 -6.49 2.42
C ILE A 45 0.79 -7.05 1.62
N GLY A 46 0.98 -8.36 1.71
CA GLY A 46 2.13 -9.06 1.13
C GLY A 46 3.47 -8.51 1.63
N LYS A 47 4.30 -8.02 0.70
CA LYS A 47 5.63 -7.47 1.00
C LYS A 47 5.63 -5.96 1.28
N HIS A 48 4.46 -5.32 1.34
CA HIS A 48 4.35 -3.87 1.54
C HIS A 48 3.63 -3.55 2.85
N VAL A 49 4.19 -2.60 3.58
CA VAL A 49 3.56 -1.94 4.74
C VAL A 49 2.87 -0.69 4.23
N PHE A 50 1.67 -0.42 4.72
CA PHE A 50 0.83 0.73 4.36
C PHE A 50 0.62 1.61 5.60
N GLY A 51 0.67 2.93 5.43
CA GLY A 51 0.54 3.88 6.53
C GLY A 51 0.06 5.27 6.10
N LEU A 52 -0.25 6.09 7.10
CA LEU A 52 -0.63 7.50 6.92
C LEU A 52 0.55 8.44 6.98
#